data_AF-A0AAD5YC87-F1
#
_entry.id   AF-A0AAD5YC87-F1
#
_cell.length_a   1.000
_cell.length_b   1.000
_cell.length_c   1.000
_cell.angle_alpha   90.00
_cell.angle_beta   90.00
_cell.angle_gamma   90.00
#
_symmetry.space_group_name_H-M   'P 1'
#
loop_
_entity.id
_entity.type
_entity.pdbx_description
1 polymer ?
#
loop_
_entity_poly.entity_id
_entity_poly.type
_entity_poly.pdbx_seq_one_letter_code
_entity_poly.pdbx_strand_id
1 'polypeptide(L)'
;MSGNVTVVLGAQWGDEGKGKLVDILSADIDVCARCAGGNNAGHTIVVPIGPQKIPTTFAFHLLPSGLVNPTCTGLIGSGVVVHIPSFFQELDALESQGLDCTGRLFISDRAQLVFDFHQIVDGLKEVELGGSSIGTTKKGIGPAYSGKASRSGLRVHHLFDQEHFAQKFRKIVEGRFKRYGHFEYDTEGEILRYKALAERLRPYVIDSVVYMHKAISSGKRVLVEGANALMLDIDFGTYPFVTSSSTSVGGVCTGLGIPPKLVGKTIGVIKAYTTRVGGGPFPTEQLNDVGVHLQEVGREYGTTTGRRRRCGWLDLVVMKHSCLINGYDTLNLTKLDVLDELSEIKVATKYLIDGKELEGFPADLCVLQGVEVEYVTLPGWKSSIASVASYDELPETCKKYIEFIEEFLKVPIEWIGVGPGRENSTTLRNVVPPPRNAGDSVTLAGRKQRSKESASKQQRDNAEKRERDRQAGLTHSILALAQVQQSVLPPQQQQPPPQPPPSTISTATTASVIPESSVSAPAAVPDYTHNTHHTANANSATNKSHHEDLAPEEVARRERVRAAARERQRKHRALAWMMWVTGSTPRPLIKP
;
A
#
# COMPACT_ATOMS: atom_id res chain seq x y z
N MET A 1 7.60 -14.70 -26.52
CA MET A 1 6.31 -14.01 -26.34
C MET A 1 6.56 -12.89 -25.36
N SER A 2 6.55 -11.64 -25.83
CA SER A 2 6.51 -10.47 -24.94
C SER A 2 5.25 -10.56 -24.07
N GLY A 3 5.33 -10.18 -22.79
CA GLY A 3 4.20 -10.28 -21.88
C GLY A 3 3.01 -9.44 -22.37
N ASN A 4 1.80 -10.01 -22.34
CA ASN A 4 0.55 -9.32 -22.69
C ASN A 4 -0.09 -8.60 -21.49
N VAL A 5 0.66 -8.46 -20.39
CA VAL A 5 0.19 -7.80 -19.17
C VAL A 5 0.86 -6.43 -19.06
N THR A 6 0.05 -5.38 -19.21
CA THR A 6 0.46 -4.00 -18.96
C THR A 6 0.03 -3.62 -17.55
N VAL A 7 0.92 -3.00 -16.79
CA VAL A 7 0.68 -2.62 -15.38
C VAL A 7 0.77 -1.11 -15.25
N VAL A 8 -0.22 -0.50 -14.57
CA VAL A 8 -0.22 0.94 -14.26
C VAL A 8 -0.16 1.12 -12.74
N LEU A 9 0.93 1.71 -12.24
CA LEU A 9 1.15 1.93 -10.80
C LEU A 9 1.35 3.42 -10.49
N GLY A 10 0.94 3.84 -9.30
CA GLY A 10 1.23 5.19 -8.80
C GLY A 10 2.65 5.23 -8.27
N ALA A 11 3.44 6.22 -8.66
CA ALA A 11 4.85 6.28 -8.34
C ALA A 11 5.16 7.05 -7.04
N GLN A 12 4.18 7.76 -6.47
CA GLN A 12 4.34 8.66 -5.31
C GLN A 12 3.46 8.17 -4.14
N TRP A 13 2.64 9.03 -3.53
CA TRP A 13 1.73 8.71 -2.40
C TRP A 13 0.25 8.67 -2.81
N GLY A 14 -0.06 8.36 -4.06
CA GLY A 14 -1.43 8.32 -4.56
C GLY A 14 -1.86 9.64 -5.17
N ASP A 15 -3.06 9.66 -5.76
CA ASP A 15 -3.64 10.82 -6.44
C ASP A 15 -2.79 11.37 -7.62
N GLU A 16 -2.01 10.52 -8.27
CA GLU A 16 -1.21 10.87 -9.45
C GLU A 16 -2.05 10.86 -10.74
N GLY A 17 -3.34 10.54 -10.69
CA GLY A 17 -4.20 10.53 -11.88
C GLY A 17 -4.13 9.25 -12.72
N LYS A 18 -3.83 8.09 -12.10
CA LYS A 18 -3.83 6.76 -12.75
C LYS A 18 -5.08 6.49 -13.60
N GLY A 19 -6.25 6.87 -13.09
CA GLY A 19 -7.53 6.64 -13.75
C GLY A 19 -7.61 7.15 -15.18
N LYS A 20 -6.97 8.30 -15.46
CA LYS A 20 -6.95 8.90 -16.80
C LYS A 20 -6.14 8.05 -17.78
N LEU A 21 -4.98 7.55 -17.36
CA LEU A 21 -4.17 6.66 -18.19
C LEU A 21 -4.87 5.31 -18.39
N VAL A 22 -5.48 4.76 -17.34
CA VAL A 22 -6.22 3.51 -17.42
C VAL A 22 -7.37 3.65 -18.42
N ASP A 23 -8.09 4.77 -18.42
CA ASP A 23 -9.10 5.07 -19.44
C ASP A 23 -8.53 5.10 -20.86
N ILE A 24 -7.42 5.82 -21.09
CA ILE A 24 -6.74 5.87 -22.40
C ILE A 24 -6.35 4.47 -22.87
N LEU A 25 -5.74 3.67 -22.01
CA LEU A 25 -5.33 2.30 -22.31
C LEU A 25 -6.53 1.35 -22.42
N SER A 26 -7.66 1.68 -21.79
CA SER A 26 -8.83 0.79 -21.75
C SER A 26 -9.48 0.58 -23.12
N ALA A 27 -9.23 1.46 -24.09
CA ALA A 27 -9.77 1.34 -25.44
C ALA A 27 -9.31 0.05 -26.15
N ASP A 28 -8.14 -0.49 -25.79
CA ASP A 28 -7.48 -1.57 -26.52
C ASP A 28 -7.05 -2.74 -25.62
N ILE A 29 -7.86 -3.05 -24.60
CA ILE A 29 -7.62 -4.16 -23.66
C ILE A 29 -8.80 -5.12 -23.62
N ASP A 30 -8.52 -6.39 -23.34
CA ASP A 30 -9.54 -7.42 -23.20
C ASP A 30 -9.96 -7.61 -21.74
N VAL A 31 -9.02 -7.44 -20.81
CA VAL A 31 -9.23 -7.64 -19.37
C VAL A 31 -8.60 -6.49 -18.60
N CYS A 32 -9.36 -5.88 -17.68
CA CYS A 32 -8.87 -4.92 -16.70
C CYS A 32 -8.97 -5.52 -15.30
N ALA A 33 -7.86 -5.62 -14.60
CA ALA A 33 -7.77 -6.32 -13.32
C ALA A 33 -7.27 -5.43 -12.18
N ARG A 34 -7.90 -5.56 -11.01
CA ARG A 34 -7.41 -5.01 -9.74
C ARG A 34 -6.67 -6.11 -8.97
N CYS A 35 -5.44 -5.85 -8.54
CA CYS A 35 -4.61 -6.87 -7.89
C CYS A 35 -4.55 -6.76 -6.36
N ALA A 36 -4.72 -5.57 -5.79
CA ALA A 36 -4.56 -5.30 -4.36
C ALA A 36 -5.40 -4.10 -3.89
N GLY A 37 -5.27 -3.73 -2.62
CA GLY A 37 -6.05 -2.67 -1.97
C GLY A 37 -7.50 -3.10 -1.71
N GLY A 38 -8.42 -2.15 -1.75
CA GLY A 38 -9.87 -2.33 -1.66
C GLY A 38 -10.59 -1.09 -2.19
N ASN A 39 -11.72 -0.72 -1.57
CA ASN A 39 -12.49 0.48 -1.92
C ASN A 39 -11.89 1.79 -1.36
N ASN A 40 -10.61 1.77 -0.94
CA ASN A 40 -9.86 2.92 -0.41
C ASN A 40 -9.07 3.69 -1.47
N ALA A 41 -9.02 3.18 -2.69
CA ALA A 41 -8.64 3.92 -3.88
C ALA A 41 -9.91 4.28 -4.64
N GLY A 42 -9.88 5.37 -5.41
CA GLY A 42 -10.95 5.71 -6.31
C GLY A 42 -10.59 6.85 -7.24
N HIS A 43 -11.27 6.90 -8.37
CA HIS A 43 -11.11 7.92 -9.39
C HIS A 43 -12.39 8.02 -10.21
N THR A 44 -12.55 9.16 -10.87
CA THR A 44 -13.65 9.39 -11.79
C THR A 44 -13.17 9.31 -13.23
N ILE A 45 -13.97 8.70 -14.09
CA ILE A 45 -13.77 8.70 -15.54
C ILE A 45 -14.97 9.37 -16.19
N VAL A 46 -14.71 10.25 -17.15
CA VAL A 46 -15.74 10.87 -17.98
C VAL A 46 -15.68 10.24 -19.36
N VAL A 47 -16.71 9.48 -19.73
CA VAL A 47 -16.82 8.90 -21.09
C VAL A 47 -18.17 9.24 -21.71
N PRO A 48 -18.22 9.43 -23.04
CA PRO A 48 -19.49 9.56 -23.75
C PRO A 48 -20.23 8.23 -23.77
N ILE A 49 -21.47 8.20 -23.32
CA ILE A 49 -22.34 7.00 -23.27
C ILE A 49 -23.54 7.16 -24.20
N GLY A 50 -24.00 6.02 -24.71
CA GLY A 50 -25.19 5.88 -25.53
C GLY A 50 -25.02 6.39 -26.96
N PRO A 51 -26.07 6.24 -27.80
CA PRO A 51 -26.05 6.68 -29.20
C PRO A 51 -25.77 8.18 -29.35
N GLN A 52 -26.21 8.99 -28.38
CA GLN A 52 -26.07 10.45 -28.36
C GLN A 52 -24.71 10.91 -27.80
N LYS A 53 -23.84 10.00 -27.37
CA LYS A 53 -22.49 10.29 -26.84
C LYS A 53 -22.49 11.35 -25.72
N ILE A 54 -23.42 11.24 -24.78
CA ILE A 54 -23.54 12.18 -23.67
C ILE A 54 -22.36 11.94 -22.71
N PRO A 55 -21.55 12.96 -22.37
CA PRO A 55 -20.49 12.81 -21.38
C PRO A 55 -21.09 12.43 -20.02
N THR A 56 -20.70 11.26 -19.51
CA THR A 56 -21.16 10.73 -18.22
C THR A 56 -19.96 10.47 -17.33
N THR A 57 -20.06 10.93 -16.08
CA THR A 57 -19.01 10.77 -15.07
C THR A 57 -19.29 9.54 -14.22
N PHE A 58 -18.42 8.54 -14.32
CA PHE A 58 -18.45 7.32 -13.51
C PHE A 58 -17.43 7.40 -12.39
N ALA A 59 -17.83 7.06 -11.17
CA ALA A 59 -16.94 6.99 -10.02
C ALA A 59 -16.59 5.53 -9.70
N PHE A 60 -15.32 5.17 -9.85
CA PHE A 60 -14.80 3.84 -9.55
C PHE A 60 -14.05 3.87 -8.22
N HIS A 61 -14.19 2.81 -7.42
CA HIS A 61 -13.44 2.57 -6.19
C HIS A 61 -12.89 1.15 -6.13
N LEU A 62 -13.78 0.17 -6.18
CA LEU A 62 -13.43 -1.24 -6.14
C LEU A 62 -13.48 -1.88 -7.53
N LEU A 63 -14.45 -1.48 -8.36
CA LEU A 63 -14.65 -2.07 -9.68
C LEU A 63 -13.52 -1.58 -10.61
N PRO A 64 -12.93 -2.47 -11.44
CA PRO A 64 -11.89 -2.06 -12.40
C PRO A 64 -12.46 -1.07 -13.40
N SER A 65 -11.77 0.05 -13.61
CA SER A 65 -12.34 1.15 -14.38
C SER A 65 -12.30 0.92 -15.88
N GLY A 66 -11.63 -0.14 -16.35
CA GLY A 66 -11.70 -0.61 -17.73
C GLY A 66 -13.11 -1.06 -18.16
N LEU A 67 -14.05 -1.23 -17.22
CA LEU A 67 -15.46 -1.53 -17.52
C LEU A 67 -16.15 -0.48 -18.39
N VAL A 68 -15.61 0.75 -18.45
CA VAL A 68 -16.06 1.80 -19.39
C VAL A 68 -15.91 1.36 -20.86
N ASN A 69 -14.99 0.44 -21.17
CA ASN A 69 -14.96 -0.25 -22.45
C ASN A 69 -16.01 -1.38 -22.41
N PRO A 70 -17.03 -1.36 -23.30
CA PRO A 70 -18.11 -2.34 -23.31
C PRO A 70 -17.65 -3.77 -23.66
N THR A 71 -16.44 -3.94 -24.20
CA THR A 71 -15.86 -5.24 -24.54
C THR A 71 -14.88 -5.76 -23.49
N CYS A 72 -14.43 -4.91 -22.57
CA CYS A 72 -13.44 -5.26 -21.56
C CYS A 72 -14.07 -6.07 -20.42
N THR A 73 -13.41 -7.14 -19.97
CA THR A 73 -13.79 -7.83 -18.74
C THR A 73 -13.12 -7.19 -17.52
N GLY A 74 -13.89 -6.84 -16.50
CA GLY A 74 -13.38 -6.44 -15.18
C GLY A 74 -13.10 -7.64 -14.29
N LEU A 75 -11.91 -7.70 -13.67
CA LEU A 75 -11.56 -8.72 -12.67
C LEU A 75 -11.08 -8.10 -11.36
N ILE A 76 -11.69 -8.50 -10.24
CA ILE A 76 -11.18 -8.25 -8.90
C ILE A 76 -10.36 -9.47 -8.45
N GLY A 77 -9.04 -9.28 -8.34
CA GLY A 77 -8.08 -10.33 -8.02
C GLY A 77 -8.10 -10.81 -6.56
N SER A 78 -7.37 -11.89 -6.31
CA SER A 78 -7.25 -12.54 -4.99
C SER A 78 -6.54 -11.69 -3.94
N GLY A 79 -5.71 -10.73 -4.37
CA GLY A 79 -5.01 -9.83 -3.47
C GLY A 79 -5.90 -8.75 -2.86
N VAL A 80 -7.06 -8.45 -3.46
CA VAL A 80 -7.98 -7.40 -3.03
C VAL A 80 -8.75 -7.80 -1.75
N VAL A 81 -9.00 -6.83 -0.87
CA VAL A 81 -9.99 -6.94 0.22
C VAL A 81 -11.30 -6.26 -0.21
N VAL A 82 -12.41 -6.98 -0.11
CA VAL A 82 -13.67 -6.63 -0.75
C VAL A 82 -14.76 -6.42 0.29
N HIS A 83 -15.33 -5.22 0.32
CA HIS A 83 -16.56 -4.93 1.04
C HIS A 83 -17.76 -5.16 0.12
N ILE A 84 -18.49 -6.27 0.30
CA ILE A 84 -19.58 -6.69 -0.60
C ILE A 84 -20.72 -5.65 -0.70
N PRO A 85 -21.15 -5.00 0.39
CA PRO A 85 -22.14 -3.92 0.30
C PRO A 85 -21.66 -2.75 -0.58
N SER A 86 -20.40 -2.32 -0.43
CA SER A 86 -19.85 -1.26 -1.30
C SER A 86 -19.66 -1.71 -2.74
N PHE A 87 -19.31 -2.99 -2.97
CA PHE A 87 -19.24 -3.56 -4.32
C PHE A 87 -20.58 -3.40 -5.04
N PHE A 88 -21.68 -3.77 -4.38
CA PHE A 88 -23.01 -3.65 -4.98
C PHE A 88 -23.51 -2.22 -5.09
N GLN A 89 -23.25 -1.36 -4.10
CA GLN A 89 -23.56 0.07 -4.20
C GLN A 89 -22.88 0.72 -5.42
N GLU A 90 -21.61 0.38 -5.67
CA GLU A 90 -20.87 0.87 -6.82
C GLU A 90 -21.42 0.28 -8.12
N LEU A 91 -21.65 -1.03 -8.18
CA LEU A 91 -22.24 -1.70 -9.36
C LEU A 91 -23.61 -1.11 -9.73
N ASP A 92 -24.51 -1.00 -8.75
CA ASP A 92 -25.86 -0.45 -8.94
C ASP A 92 -25.81 1.00 -9.44
N ALA A 93 -24.88 1.80 -8.92
CA ALA A 93 -24.68 3.18 -9.38
C ALA A 93 -24.21 3.24 -10.84
N LEU A 94 -23.24 2.41 -11.23
CA LEU A 94 -22.73 2.35 -12.60
C LEU A 94 -23.82 1.88 -13.58
N GLU A 95 -24.58 0.83 -13.24
CA GLU A 95 -25.66 0.31 -14.08
C GLU A 95 -26.80 1.30 -14.24
N SER A 96 -27.16 2.04 -13.17
CA SER A 96 -28.18 3.11 -13.23
C SER A 96 -27.79 4.26 -14.15
N GLN A 97 -26.49 4.46 -14.39
CA GLN A 97 -25.93 5.46 -15.31
C GLN A 97 -25.73 4.91 -16.73
N GLY A 98 -26.13 3.66 -16.99
CA GLY A 98 -26.10 3.03 -18.31
C GLY A 98 -24.84 2.23 -18.63
N LEU A 99 -23.97 1.97 -17.64
CA LEU A 99 -22.80 1.12 -17.82
C LEU A 99 -23.16 -0.34 -17.54
N ASP A 100 -23.37 -1.13 -18.59
CA ASP A 100 -23.73 -2.55 -18.49
C ASP A 100 -22.54 -3.42 -18.07
N CYS A 101 -22.56 -3.98 -16.86
CA CYS A 101 -21.53 -4.88 -16.34
C CYS A 101 -21.85 -6.37 -16.53
N THR A 102 -23.00 -6.71 -17.12
CA THR A 102 -23.57 -8.06 -17.13
C THR A 102 -22.66 -9.06 -17.84
N GLY A 103 -22.24 -10.09 -17.12
CA GLY A 103 -21.38 -11.15 -17.68
C GLY A 103 -19.94 -10.73 -17.99
N ARG A 104 -19.53 -9.53 -17.57
CA ARG A 104 -18.20 -8.95 -17.83
C ARG A 104 -17.47 -8.49 -16.58
N LEU A 105 -18.04 -8.71 -15.39
CA LEU A 105 -17.43 -8.38 -14.11
C LEU A 105 -17.28 -9.64 -13.29
N PHE A 106 -16.07 -9.89 -12.80
CA PHE A 106 -15.78 -11.06 -11.98
C PHE A 106 -14.96 -10.73 -10.74
N ILE A 107 -15.11 -11.56 -9.71
CA ILE A 107 -14.38 -11.50 -8.45
C ILE A 107 -13.76 -12.86 -8.14
N SER A 108 -12.52 -12.83 -7.66
CA SER A 108 -11.84 -14.02 -7.16
C SER A 108 -12.57 -14.62 -5.97
N ASP A 109 -12.81 -15.93 -6.02
CA ASP A 109 -13.23 -16.76 -4.89
C ASP A 109 -12.27 -16.67 -3.68
N ARG A 110 -11.01 -16.29 -3.91
CA ARG A 110 -9.96 -16.15 -2.89
C ARG A 110 -9.79 -14.73 -2.36
N ALA A 111 -10.52 -13.74 -2.89
CA ALA A 111 -10.49 -12.38 -2.34
C ALA A 111 -10.95 -12.39 -0.86
N GLN A 112 -10.33 -11.55 -0.03
CA GLN A 112 -10.69 -11.44 1.39
C GLN A 112 -11.89 -10.52 1.57
N LEU A 113 -12.71 -10.76 2.58
CA LEU A 113 -13.90 -9.97 2.87
C LEU A 113 -13.57 -8.89 3.91
N VAL A 114 -14.03 -7.69 3.62
CA VAL A 114 -14.17 -6.59 4.58
C VAL A 114 -15.60 -6.66 5.12
N PHE A 115 -15.76 -6.40 6.41
CA PHE A 115 -17.06 -6.40 7.11
C PHE A 115 -17.20 -5.07 7.85
N ASP A 116 -18.41 -4.73 8.29
CA ASP A 116 -18.65 -3.47 8.96
C ASP A 116 -17.89 -3.37 10.30
N PHE A 117 -17.71 -4.47 11.02
CA PHE A 117 -16.84 -4.46 12.20
C PHE A 117 -15.38 -4.13 11.87
N HIS A 118 -14.88 -4.46 10.67
CA HIS A 118 -13.52 -4.06 10.26
C HIS A 118 -13.43 -2.54 10.14
N GLN A 119 -14.49 -1.88 9.63
CA GLN A 119 -14.55 -0.42 9.54
C GLN A 119 -14.59 0.23 10.93
N ILE A 120 -15.36 -0.35 11.86
CA ILE A 120 -15.44 0.09 13.26
C ILE A 120 -14.06 0.02 13.92
N VAL A 121 -13.39 -1.13 13.87
CA VAL A 121 -12.09 -1.31 14.56
C VAL A 121 -10.94 -0.53 13.90
N ASP A 122 -11.05 -0.22 12.60
CA ASP A 122 -10.14 0.73 11.91
C ASP A 122 -10.25 2.12 12.58
N GLY A 123 -11.49 2.60 12.76
CA GLY A 123 -11.75 3.84 13.48
C GLY A 123 -11.28 3.83 14.94
N LEU A 124 -11.54 2.74 15.67
CA LEU A 124 -11.09 2.59 17.06
C LEU A 124 -9.57 2.59 17.18
N LYS A 125 -8.87 1.93 16.26
CA LYS A 125 -7.40 1.89 16.27
C LYS A 125 -6.80 3.26 15.98
N GLU A 126 -7.37 4.03 15.06
CA GLU A 126 -6.95 5.41 14.79
C GLU A 126 -7.12 6.32 16.02
N VAL A 127 -8.20 6.13 16.79
CA VAL A 127 -8.40 6.85 18.06
C VAL A 127 -7.38 6.42 19.11
N GLU A 128 -7.09 5.11 19.23
CA GLU A 128 -6.08 4.56 20.15
C GLU A 128 -4.68 5.16 19.87
N LEU A 129 -4.35 5.42 18.60
CA LEU A 129 -3.07 6.01 18.20
C LEU A 129 -2.95 7.52 18.50
N GLY A 130 -4.07 8.22 18.72
CA GLY A 130 -4.08 9.64 19.07
C GLY A 130 -3.26 10.51 18.10
N GLY A 131 -2.25 11.21 18.63
CA GLY A 131 -1.35 12.07 17.85
C GLY A 131 -0.49 11.33 16.82
N SER A 132 -0.40 9.99 16.93
CA SER A 132 0.31 9.11 15.98
C SER A 132 -0.64 8.39 15.03
N SER A 133 -1.87 8.91 14.85
CA SER A 133 -2.82 8.37 13.87
C SER A 133 -2.24 8.40 12.45
N ILE A 134 -2.53 7.35 11.69
CA ILE A 134 -2.02 7.19 10.33
C ILE A 134 -2.79 8.10 9.36
N GLY A 135 -4.09 8.29 9.62
CA GLY A 135 -5.03 8.94 8.72
C GLY A 135 -5.65 7.95 7.75
N THR A 136 -6.09 6.79 8.25
CA THR A 136 -6.70 5.75 7.40
C THR A 136 -8.02 6.25 6.77
N THR A 137 -8.48 5.55 5.73
CA THR A 137 -9.78 5.84 5.12
C THR A 137 -10.96 5.35 5.95
N LYS A 138 -10.70 4.66 7.07
CA LYS A 138 -11.70 4.04 7.96
C LYS A 138 -12.62 3.03 7.25
N LYS A 139 -12.17 2.49 6.12
CA LYS A 139 -12.90 1.49 5.32
C LYS A 139 -12.57 0.05 5.72
N GLY A 140 -11.84 -0.18 6.81
CA GLY A 140 -11.57 -1.53 7.33
C GLY A 140 -10.48 -2.29 6.56
N ILE A 141 -9.68 -1.60 5.74
CA ILE A 141 -8.65 -2.20 4.89
C ILE A 141 -7.57 -2.86 5.75
N GLY A 142 -6.97 -2.11 6.67
CA GLY A 142 -5.92 -2.62 7.55
C GLY A 142 -6.36 -3.81 8.40
N PRO A 143 -7.50 -3.70 9.12
CA PRO A 143 -8.05 -4.83 9.87
C PRO A 143 -8.33 -6.09 9.03
N ALA A 144 -8.81 -5.94 7.80
CA ALA A 144 -9.03 -7.08 6.89
C ALA A 144 -7.71 -7.74 6.46
N TYR A 145 -6.69 -6.97 6.09
CA TYR A 145 -5.36 -7.51 5.78
C TYR A 145 -4.67 -8.12 7.02
N SER A 146 -4.87 -7.55 8.21
CA SER A 146 -4.41 -8.15 9.47
C SER A 146 -5.05 -9.52 9.70
N GLY A 147 -6.37 -9.64 9.46
CA GLY A 147 -7.09 -10.92 9.48
C GLY A 147 -6.61 -11.92 8.43
N LYS A 148 -6.23 -11.44 7.24
CA LYS A 148 -5.60 -12.26 6.19
C LYS A 148 -4.28 -12.83 6.66
N ALA A 149 -3.39 -11.99 7.19
CA ALA A 149 -2.07 -12.39 7.67
C ALA A 149 -2.15 -13.34 8.87
N SER A 150 -3.11 -13.13 9.79
CA SER A 150 -3.35 -14.03 10.92
C SER A 150 -3.98 -15.36 10.51
N ARG A 151 -4.45 -15.50 9.26
CA ARG A 151 -5.21 -16.63 8.72
C ARG A 151 -6.59 -16.80 9.37
N SER A 152 -7.10 -15.77 10.03
CA SER A 152 -8.44 -15.77 10.63
C SER A 152 -9.50 -15.11 9.74
N GLY A 153 -9.11 -14.38 8.69
CA GLY A 153 -10.01 -13.67 7.79
C GLY A 153 -10.88 -14.60 6.93
N LEU A 154 -12.06 -14.12 6.56
CA LEU A 154 -12.99 -14.82 5.66
C LEU A 154 -12.81 -14.34 4.22
N ARG A 155 -12.67 -15.31 3.32
CA ARG A 155 -12.63 -15.11 1.87
C ARG A 155 -13.99 -15.32 1.21
N VAL A 156 -14.17 -14.81 -0.01
CA VAL A 156 -15.41 -14.88 -0.81
C VAL A 156 -16.00 -16.29 -0.85
N HIS A 157 -15.19 -17.34 -1.10
CA HIS A 157 -15.69 -18.71 -1.16
C HIS A 157 -16.40 -19.19 0.11
N HIS A 158 -16.06 -18.64 1.28
CA HIS A 158 -16.71 -19.02 2.53
C HIS A 158 -18.18 -18.61 2.58
N LEU A 159 -18.61 -17.60 1.80
CA LEU A 159 -20.01 -17.14 1.79
C LEU A 159 -20.98 -18.22 1.31
N PHE A 160 -20.49 -19.23 0.59
CA PHE A 160 -21.32 -20.29 0.02
C PHE A 160 -21.49 -21.50 0.94
N ASP A 161 -20.76 -21.56 2.05
CA ASP A 161 -21.01 -22.49 3.15
C ASP A 161 -21.56 -21.68 4.34
N GLN A 162 -22.88 -21.54 4.36
CA GLN A 162 -23.55 -20.59 5.27
C GLN A 162 -23.37 -20.96 6.74
N GLU A 163 -23.29 -22.25 7.07
CA GLU A 163 -23.10 -22.71 8.44
C GLU A 163 -21.67 -22.42 8.91
N HIS A 164 -20.66 -22.83 8.13
CA HIS A 164 -19.27 -22.56 8.48
C HIS A 164 -18.94 -21.07 8.45
N PHE A 165 -19.54 -20.30 7.53
CA PHE A 165 -19.46 -18.85 7.51
C PHE A 165 -19.93 -18.26 8.83
N ALA A 166 -21.15 -18.58 9.26
CA ALA A 166 -21.74 -18.04 10.48
C ALA A 166 -20.89 -18.39 11.72
N GLN A 167 -20.43 -19.64 11.84
CA GLN A 167 -19.57 -20.06 12.95
C GLN A 167 -18.25 -19.30 12.99
N LYS A 168 -17.57 -19.15 11.84
CA LYS A 168 -16.30 -18.41 11.77
C LYS A 168 -16.51 -16.92 12.01
N PHE A 169 -17.58 -16.34 11.47
CA PHE A 169 -17.90 -14.92 11.61
C PHE A 169 -18.06 -14.53 13.08
N ARG A 170 -18.87 -15.28 13.85
CA ARG A 170 -19.04 -15.08 15.31
C ARG A 170 -17.70 -15.09 16.04
N LYS A 171 -16.87 -16.11 15.79
CA LYS A 171 -15.53 -16.22 16.41
C LYS A 171 -14.63 -15.03 16.09
N ILE A 172 -14.69 -14.50 14.87
CA ILE A 172 -13.89 -13.33 14.48
C ILE A 172 -14.39 -12.10 15.24
N VAL A 173 -15.70 -11.87 15.30
CA VAL A 173 -16.30 -10.75 16.04
C VAL A 173 -15.95 -10.83 17.53
N GLU A 174 -16.11 -11.99 18.16
CA GLU A 174 -15.70 -12.23 19.56
C GLU A 174 -14.22 -11.89 19.79
N GLY A 175 -13.35 -12.27 18.87
CA GLY A 175 -11.93 -11.91 18.93
C GLY A 175 -11.68 -10.40 18.88
N ARG A 176 -12.51 -9.65 18.15
CA ARG A 176 -12.45 -8.18 18.12
C ARG A 176 -12.98 -7.55 19.39
N PHE A 177 -14.06 -8.08 19.98
CA PHE A 177 -14.52 -7.65 21.30
C PHE A 177 -13.46 -7.85 22.38
N LYS A 178 -12.75 -8.97 22.36
CA LYS A 178 -11.63 -9.22 23.30
C LYS A 178 -10.50 -8.20 23.16
N ARG A 179 -10.20 -7.72 21.95
CA ARG A 179 -9.10 -6.76 21.72
C ARG A 179 -9.49 -5.30 21.97
N TYR A 180 -10.71 -4.91 21.59
CA TYR A 180 -11.12 -3.49 21.57
C TYR A 180 -12.22 -3.15 22.57
N GLY A 181 -12.65 -4.13 23.37
CA GLY A 181 -13.87 -4.00 24.18
C GLY A 181 -15.13 -4.22 23.33
N HIS A 182 -16.28 -4.28 24.00
CA HIS A 182 -17.55 -4.43 23.31
C HIS A 182 -17.92 -3.13 22.60
N PHE A 183 -18.23 -3.23 21.31
CA PHE A 183 -18.83 -2.17 20.52
C PHE A 183 -20.19 -2.63 19.99
N GLU A 184 -21.06 -1.70 19.63
CA GLU A 184 -22.38 -2.01 19.06
C GLU A 184 -22.20 -2.67 17.68
N TYR A 185 -22.63 -3.92 17.57
CA TYR A 185 -22.56 -4.68 16.31
C TYR A 185 -23.56 -5.84 16.32
N ASP A 186 -24.55 -5.79 15.44
CA ASP A 186 -25.53 -6.87 15.26
C ASP A 186 -24.93 -8.02 14.45
N THR A 187 -24.31 -8.95 15.17
CA THR A 187 -23.60 -10.09 14.56
C THR A 187 -24.55 -10.99 13.77
N GLU A 188 -25.76 -11.23 14.28
CA GLU A 188 -26.72 -12.15 13.64
C GLU A 188 -27.41 -11.50 12.44
N GLY A 189 -27.78 -10.22 12.55
CA GLY A 189 -28.29 -9.46 11.41
C GLY A 189 -27.29 -9.38 10.27
N GLU A 190 -25.99 -9.20 10.58
CA GLU A 190 -24.92 -9.21 9.58
C GLU A 190 -24.77 -10.57 8.89
N ILE A 191 -24.85 -11.68 9.64
CA ILE A 191 -24.82 -13.03 9.05
C ILE A 191 -25.99 -13.22 8.07
N LEU A 192 -27.20 -12.80 8.46
CA LEU A 192 -28.38 -12.87 7.60
C LEU A 192 -28.23 -11.99 6.35
N ARG A 193 -27.70 -10.77 6.51
CA ARG A 193 -27.43 -9.86 5.39
C ARG A 193 -26.43 -10.46 4.41
N TYR A 194 -25.31 -11.00 4.89
CA TYR A 194 -24.29 -11.60 4.03
C TYR A 194 -24.75 -12.87 3.35
N LYS A 195 -25.67 -13.63 3.95
CA LYS A 195 -26.33 -14.77 3.28
C LYS A 195 -27.15 -14.32 2.07
N ALA A 196 -27.91 -13.23 2.16
CA ALA A 196 -28.63 -12.67 1.02
C ALA A 196 -27.67 -12.11 -0.06
N LEU A 197 -26.62 -11.39 0.37
CA LEU A 197 -25.60 -10.87 -0.54
C LEU A 197 -24.83 -11.97 -1.27
N ALA A 198 -24.61 -13.13 -0.62
CA ALA A 198 -23.92 -14.27 -1.23
C ALA A 198 -24.65 -14.79 -2.47
N GLU A 199 -25.98 -14.89 -2.43
CA GLU A 199 -26.76 -15.33 -3.60
C GLU A 199 -26.68 -14.32 -4.75
N ARG A 200 -26.73 -13.01 -4.43
CA ARG A 200 -26.54 -11.96 -5.43
C ARG A 200 -25.11 -11.97 -6.01
N LEU A 201 -24.10 -12.32 -5.21
CA LEU A 201 -22.68 -12.31 -5.60
C LEU A 201 -22.30 -13.53 -6.45
N ARG A 202 -23.01 -14.66 -6.28
CA ARG A 202 -22.70 -15.95 -6.91
C ARG A 202 -22.34 -15.87 -8.42
N PRO A 203 -23.05 -15.10 -9.27
CA PRO A 203 -22.74 -15.04 -10.71
C PRO A 203 -21.40 -14.37 -11.04
N TYR A 204 -20.87 -13.55 -10.13
CA TYR A 204 -19.62 -12.81 -10.32
C TYR A 204 -18.40 -13.62 -9.87
N VAL A 205 -18.58 -14.66 -9.06
CA VAL A 205 -17.45 -15.38 -8.43
C VAL A 205 -16.84 -16.40 -9.39
N ILE A 206 -15.52 -16.32 -9.58
CA ILE A 206 -14.75 -17.26 -10.41
C ILE A 206 -13.45 -17.70 -9.73
N ASP A 207 -12.85 -18.77 -10.21
CA ASP A 207 -11.42 -19.02 -9.97
C ASP A 207 -10.60 -18.05 -10.83
N SER A 208 -10.16 -16.94 -10.21
CA SER A 208 -9.45 -15.88 -10.92
C SER A 208 -8.10 -16.33 -11.47
N VAL A 209 -7.46 -17.31 -10.84
CA VAL A 209 -6.13 -17.81 -11.26
C VAL A 209 -6.30 -18.57 -12.57
N VAL A 210 -7.22 -19.53 -12.63
CA VAL A 210 -7.52 -20.27 -13.86
C VAL A 210 -7.96 -19.33 -14.97
N TYR A 211 -8.83 -18.36 -14.66
CA TYR A 211 -9.28 -17.35 -15.63
C TYR A 211 -8.11 -16.55 -16.20
N MET A 212 -7.23 -16.00 -15.34
CA MET A 212 -6.13 -15.15 -15.76
C MET A 212 -5.12 -15.90 -16.63
N HIS A 213 -4.77 -17.13 -16.26
CA HIS A 213 -3.87 -17.95 -17.07
C HIS A 213 -4.47 -18.28 -18.43
N LYS A 214 -5.78 -18.60 -18.51
CA LYS A 214 -6.48 -18.82 -19.80
C LYS A 214 -6.52 -17.56 -20.66
N ALA A 215 -6.83 -16.41 -20.07
CA ALA A 215 -6.85 -15.14 -20.78
C ALA A 215 -5.47 -14.84 -21.38
N ILE A 216 -4.41 -14.88 -20.57
CA ILE A 216 -3.05 -14.60 -21.04
C ILE A 216 -2.60 -15.63 -22.09
N SER A 217 -2.84 -16.93 -21.87
CA SER A 217 -2.43 -17.98 -22.82
C SER A 217 -3.15 -17.91 -24.16
N SER A 218 -4.38 -17.38 -24.18
CA SER A 218 -5.15 -17.15 -25.42
C SER A 218 -4.81 -15.83 -26.11
N GLY A 219 -3.75 -15.14 -25.65
CA GLY A 219 -3.27 -13.91 -26.28
C GLY A 219 -4.05 -12.65 -25.89
N LYS A 220 -4.95 -12.72 -24.89
CA LYS A 220 -5.69 -11.55 -24.41
C LYS A 220 -4.76 -10.50 -23.83
N ARG A 221 -5.09 -9.23 -24.05
CA ARG A 221 -4.37 -8.08 -23.51
C ARG A 221 -4.95 -7.74 -22.14
N VAL A 222 -4.10 -7.80 -21.13
CA VAL A 222 -4.47 -7.58 -19.74
C VAL A 222 -3.89 -6.26 -19.28
N LEU A 223 -4.74 -5.38 -18.77
CA LEU A 223 -4.34 -4.20 -18.03
C LEU A 223 -4.53 -4.45 -16.54
N VAL A 224 -3.49 -4.19 -15.76
CA VAL A 224 -3.56 -4.23 -14.30
C VAL A 224 -3.60 -2.79 -13.78
N GLU A 225 -4.70 -2.47 -13.13
CA GLU A 225 -4.95 -1.18 -12.50
C GLU A 225 -4.44 -1.22 -11.05
N GLY A 226 -3.32 -0.56 -10.78
CA GLY A 226 -2.77 -0.41 -9.45
C GLY A 226 -3.62 0.51 -8.56
N ALA A 227 -3.88 0.07 -7.33
CA ALA A 227 -4.47 0.89 -6.29
C ALA A 227 -3.39 1.59 -5.47
N ASN A 228 -3.71 2.74 -4.88
CA ASN A 228 -2.75 3.54 -4.08
C ASN A 228 -1.47 3.84 -4.89
N ALA A 229 -0.30 3.80 -4.28
CA ALA A 229 0.98 4.11 -4.93
C ALA A 229 2.16 3.56 -4.14
N LEU A 230 3.35 3.59 -4.72
CA LEU A 230 4.56 2.98 -4.17
C LEU A 230 4.90 3.47 -2.77
N MET A 231 4.82 4.78 -2.50
CA MET A 231 5.20 5.29 -1.17
C MET A 231 4.15 5.01 -0.09
N LEU A 232 3.03 4.39 -0.46
CA LEU A 232 2.04 3.80 0.44
C LEU A 232 2.12 2.26 0.48
N ASP A 233 3.11 1.64 -0.17
CA ASP A 233 3.36 0.20 -0.08
C ASP A 233 3.69 -0.18 1.37
N ILE A 234 3.17 -1.32 1.83
CA ILE A 234 3.36 -1.78 3.22
C ILE A 234 4.82 -2.06 3.57
N ASP A 235 5.63 -2.47 2.60
CA ASP A 235 7.04 -2.83 2.79
C ASP A 235 7.97 -1.68 2.39
N PHE A 236 7.64 -0.99 1.30
CA PHE A 236 8.57 -0.04 0.67
C PHE A 236 8.18 1.44 0.79
N GLY A 237 7.02 1.73 1.36
CA GLY A 237 6.54 3.08 1.60
C GLY A 237 7.06 3.70 2.90
N THR A 238 6.48 4.83 3.29
CA THR A 238 6.82 5.53 4.54
C THR A 238 6.19 4.90 5.77
N TYR A 239 6.52 3.64 6.06
CA TYR A 239 5.94 2.90 7.19
C TYR A 239 6.14 3.65 8.53
N PRO A 240 5.10 3.80 9.39
CA PRO A 240 3.79 3.14 9.32
C PRO A 240 2.71 3.91 8.54
N PHE A 241 3.04 5.04 7.92
CA PHE A 241 2.11 5.90 7.16
C PHE A 241 1.87 5.37 5.75
N VAL A 242 1.38 4.14 5.67
CA VAL A 242 1.22 3.35 4.44
C VAL A 242 -0.14 2.65 4.43
N THR A 243 -0.52 2.06 3.29
CA THR A 243 -1.62 1.11 3.27
C THR A 243 -1.15 -0.29 3.66
N SER A 244 -2.06 -1.24 3.84
CA SER A 244 -1.76 -2.58 4.35
C SER A 244 -1.61 -3.63 3.23
N SER A 245 -1.36 -3.19 2.01
CA SER A 245 -1.16 -4.04 0.83
C SER A 245 0.10 -3.66 0.08
N SER A 246 0.65 -4.61 -0.66
CA SER A 246 1.70 -4.31 -1.64
C SER A 246 1.09 -3.57 -2.83
N THR A 247 1.51 -2.33 -3.04
CA THR A 247 1.09 -1.42 -4.11
C THR A 247 2.11 -1.40 -5.26
N SER A 248 3.24 -2.10 -5.08
CA SER A 248 4.27 -2.31 -6.08
C SER A 248 3.93 -3.40 -7.11
N VAL A 249 4.80 -3.58 -8.11
CA VAL A 249 4.68 -4.63 -9.15
C VAL A 249 4.66 -6.05 -8.57
N GLY A 250 5.25 -6.28 -7.39
CA GLY A 250 5.15 -7.54 -6.66
C GLY A 250 3.71 -7.89 -6.25
N GLY A 251 2.91 -6.86 -5.92
CA GLY A 251 1.49 -6.98 -5.62
C GLY A 251 0.66 -7.47 -6.81
N VAL A 252 1.09 -7.20 -8.05
CA VAL A 252 0.43 -7.70 -9.27
C VAL A 252 0.55 -9.22 -9.35
N CYS A 253 1.76 -9.73 -9.18
CA CYS A 253 2.04 -11.17 -9.28
C CYS A 253 1.29 -11.95 -8.20
N THR A 254 1.42 -11.51 -6.95
CA THR A 254 0.78 -12.17 -5.80
C THR A 254 -0.73 -11.99 -5.79
N GLY A 255 -1.24 -10.85 -6.25
CA GLY A 255 -2.66 -10.53 -6.26
C GLY A 255 -3.47 -11.22 -7.35
N LEU A 256 -2.86 -11.46 -8.52
CA LEU A 256 -3.51 -12.10 -9.67
C LEU A 256 -3.12 -13.57 -9.86
N GLY A 257 -2.10 -14.05 -9.13
CA GLY A 257 -1.61 -15.43 -9.26
C GLY A 257 -0.86 -15.68 -10.57
N ILE A 258 -0.17 -14.67 -11.10
CA ILE A 258 0.62 -14.76 -12.33
C ILE A 258 2.12 -14.76 -12.02
N PRO A 259 2.95 -15.51 -12.77
CA PRO A 259 4.39 -15.48 -12.58
C PRO A 259 4.99 -14.15 -13.08
N PRO A 260 6.05 -13.63 -12.45
CA PRO A 260 6.66 -12.34 -12.83
C PRO A 260 7.03 -12.20 -14.31
N LYS A 261 7.43 -13.30 -14.96
CA LYS A 261 7.79 -13.35 -16.39
C LYS A 261 6.65 -12.98 -17.37
N LEU A 262 5.39 -12.91 -16.89
CA LEU A 262 4.25 -12.51 -17.72
C LEU A 262 3.97 -11.00 -17.67
N VAL A 263 4.57 -10.27 -16.73
CA VAL A 263 4.53 -8.81 -16.71
C VAL A 263 5.33 -8.30 -17.92
N GLY A 264 4.64 -7.58 -18.80
CA GLY A 264 5.18 -7.14 -20.08
C GLY A 264 5.71 -5.71 -20.05
N LYS A 265 4.82 -4.75 -19.76
CA LYS A 265 5.13 -3.32 -19.69
C LYS A 265 4.64 -2.75 -18.36
N THR A 266 5.51 -2.07 -17.62
CA THR A 266 5.18 -1.42 -16.35
C THR A 266 5.26 0.10 -16.52
N ILE A 267 4.15 0.78 -16.24
CA ILE A 267 4.00 2.23 -16.41
C ILE A 267 3.87 2.88 -15.03
N GLY A 268 4.78 3.80 -14.72
CA GLY A 268 4.74 4.62 -13.52
C GLY A 268 3.97 5.91 -13.75
N VAL A 269 2.90 6.16 -13.00
CA VAL A 269 2.17 7.43 -13.04
C VAL A 269 2.77 8.37 -12.01
N ILE A 270 3.38 9.43 -12.51
CA ILE A 270 4.05 10.49 -11.75
C ILE A 270 3.28 11.78 -11.96
N LYS A 271 2.99 12.50 -10.89
CA LYS A 271 2.48 13.86 -10.98
C LYS A 271 3.64 14.85 -11.03
N ALA A 272 3.50 15.95 -11.79
CA ALA A 272 4.52 16.99 -11.95
C ALA A 272 4.90 17.72 -10.64
N TYR A 273 4.20 17.42 -9.55
CA TYR A 273 4.49 17.83 -8.18
C TYR A 273 4.03 16.72 -7.25
N THR A 274 4.40 16.80 -5.97
CA THR A 274 4.11 15.73 -5.01
C THR A 274 2.92 16.10 -4.13
N THR A 275 2.08 15.13 -3.80
CA THR A 275 1.02 15.31 -2.79
C THR A 275 0.95 14.16 -1.82
N ARG A 276 0.46 14.42 -0.62
CA ARG A 276 0.15 13.36 0.35
C ARG A 276 -1.16 13.59 1.09
N VAL A 277 -1.86 12.50 1.38
CA VAL A 277 -2.99 12.44 2.32
C VAL A 277 -2.57 11.65 3.56
N GLY A 278 -2.89 12.14 4.75
CA GLY A 278 -2.58 11.46 6.02
C GLY A 278 -1.30 11.96 6.72
N GLY A 279 -0.95 11.29 7.82
CA GLY A 279 0.24 11.57 8.64
C GLY A 279 1.55 11.10 8.00
N GLY A 280 2.70 11.47 8.58
CA GLY A 280 4.06 11.10 8.12
C GLY A 280 4.95 12.25 7.60
N PRO A 281 6.26 12.01 7.36
CA PRO A 281 7.18 12.98 6.80
C PRO A 281 6.95 13.24 5.30
N PHE A 282 7.12 14.49 4.87
CA PHE A 282 7.02 14.90 3.46
C PHE A 282 8.12 15.94 3.17
N PRO A 283 9.32 15.50 2.76
CA PRO A 283 10.48 16.38 2.65
C PRO A 283 10.28 17.61 1.76
N THR A 284 9.53 17.47 0.66
CA THR A 284 9.30 18.56 -0.29
C THR A 284 8.03 19.37 -0.04
N GLU A 285 7.34 19.14 1.08
CA GLU A 285 6.12 19.89 1.41
C GLU A 285 6.36 21.40 1.40
N GLN A 286 5.44 22.12 0.77
CA GLN A 286 5.44 23.58 0.75
C GLN A 286 4.35 24.10 1.68
N LEU A 287 4.77 24.77 2.76
CA LEU A 287 3.88 25.44 3.73
C LEU A 287 3.75 26.95 3.44
N ASN A 288 3.95 27.33 2.17
CA ASN A 288 3.96 28.70 1.67
C ASN A 288 2.98 28.84 0.49
N ASP A 289 2.98 30.00 -0.18
CA ASP A 289 2.07 30.32 -1.29
C ASP A 289 2.19 29.34 -2.46
N VAL A 290 3.36 28.74 -2.70
CA VAL A 290 3.51 27.69 -3.72
C VAL A 290 2.67 26.48 -3.35
N GLY A 291 2.69 26.05 -2.09
CA GLY A 291 1.89 24.92 -1.62
C GLY A 291 0.39 25.19 -1.77
N VAL A 292 -0.04 26.43 -1.52
CA VAL A 292 -1.43 26.87 -1.73
C VAL A 292 -1.78 26.84 -3.22
N HIS A 293 -0.91 27.40 -4.08
CA HIS A 293 -1.07 27.37 -5.54
C HIS A 293 -1.26 25.94 -6.08
N LEU A 294 -0.34 25.03 -5.74
CA LEU A 294 -0.41 23.63 -6.14
C LEU A 294 -1.70 22.95 -5.67
N GLN A 295 -2.17 23.30 -4.47
CA GLN A 295 -3.40 22.76 -3.90
C GLN A 295 -4.65 23.28 -4.62
N GLU A 296 -4.73 24.58 -4.89
CA GLU A 296 -5.90 25.23 -5.48
C GLU A 296 -6.04 24.94 -6.98
N VAL A 297 -4.99 25.20 -7.75
CA VAL A 297 -4.97 24.95 -9.20
C VAL A 297 -5.06 23.45 -9.50
N GLY A 298 -4.33 22.63 -8.74
CA GLY A 298 -4.37 21.17 -8.85
C GLY A 298 -5.66 20.53 -8.32
N ARG A 299 -6.57 21.30 -7.71
CA ARG A 299 -7.81 20.85 -7.05
C ARG A 299 -7.55 19.69 -6.09
N GLU A 300 -6.56 19.85 -5.23
CA GLU A 300 -6.06 18.80 -4.35
C GLU A 300 -6.90 18.64 -3.07
N TYR A 301 -8.13 18.19 -3.29
CA TYR A 301 -9.12 17.88 -2.27
C TYR A 301 -9.58 16.42 -2.44
N GLY A 302 -9.68 15.68 -1.34
CA GLY A 302 -10.18 14.31 -1.36
C GLY A 302 -11.64 14.26 -1.83
N THR A 303 -11.95 13.44 -2.83
CA THR A 303 -13.29 13.36 -3.43
C THR A 303 -14.34 12.81 -2.46
N THR A 304 -13.96 11.88 -1.57
CA THR A 304 -14.87 11.30 -0.57
C THR A 304 -14.91 12.12 0.72
N THR A 305 -13.76 12.60 1.20
CA THR A 305 -13.63 13.19 2.54
C THR A 305 -13.60 14.71 2.53
N GLY A 306 -13.42 15.36 1.37
CA GLY A 306 -13.15 16.79 1.26
C GLY A 306 -11.80 17.22 1.86
N ARG A 307 -10.97 16.28 2.34
CA ARG A 307 -9.73 16.60 3.06
C ARG A 307 -8.72 17.22 2.10
N ARG A 308 -8.20 18.39 2.47
CA ARG A 308 -7.07 19.05 1.79
C ARG A 308 -5.85 18.12 1.77
N ARG A 309 -5.23 17.96 0.60
CA ARG A 309 -3.98 17.21 0.47
C ARG A 309 -2.79 18.15 0.74
N ARG A 310 -1.77 17.61 1.39
CA ARG A 310 -0.47 18.28 1.52
C ARG A 310 0.17 18.34 0.13
N CYS A 311 0.76 19.47 -0.24
CA CYS A 311 1.35 19.67 -1.57
C CYS A 311 2.81 20.11 -1.44
N GLY A 312 3.64 19.67 -2.38
CA GLY A 312 5.07 19.91 -2.37
C GLY A 312 5.68 19.79 -3.76
N TRP A 313 6.94 20.21 -3.89
CA TRP A 313 7.67 20.10 -5.14
C TRP A 313 7.84 18.65 -5.60
N LEU A 314 8.14 18.46 -6.89
CA LEU A 314 8.48 17.13 -7.40
C LEU A 314 9.73 16.61 -6.68
N ASP A 315 9.67 15.34 -6.29
CA ASP A 315 10.74 14.67 -5.57
C ASP A 315 11.33 13.52 -6.39
N LEU A 316 12.54 13.73 -6.94
CA LEU A 316 13.20 12.72 -7.75
C LEU A 316 13.97 11.68 -6.92
N VAL A 317 14.25 11.94 -5.65
CA VAL A 317 14.78 10.92 -4.72
C VAL A 317 13.72 9.85 -4.50
N VAL A 318 12.48 10.27 -4.25
CA VAL A 318 11.30 9.39 -4.19
C VAL A 318 11.10 8.64 -5.51
N MET A 319 11.15 9.34 -6.64
CA MET A 319 10.96 8.69 -7.94
C MET A 319 12.06 7.67 -8.25
N LYS A 320 13.32 7.93 -7.89
CA LYS A 320 14.42 6.98 -8.05
C LYS A 320 14.18 5.71 -7.23
N HIS A 321 13.76 5.84 -5.97
CA HIS A 321 13.35 4.71 -5.13
C HIS A 321 12.20 3.92 -5.75
N SER A 322 11.19 4.62 -6.25
CA SER A 322 10.03 4.03 -6.92
C SER A 322 10.42 3.25 -8.20
N CYS A 323 11.33 3.80 -9.00
CA CYS A 323 11.88 3.14 -10.18
C CYS A 323 12.67 1.87 -9.84
N LEU A 324 13.46 1.88 -8.76
CA LEU A 324 14.23 0.71 -8.33
C LEU A 324 13.33 -0.47 -7.97
N ILE A 325 12.20 -0.22 -7.32
CA ILE A 325 11.29 -1.28 -6.86
C ILE A 325 10.39 -1.78 -7.99
N ASN A 326 9.85 -0.86 -8.79
CA ASN A 326 8.84 -1.23 -9.79
C ASN A 326 9.42 -1.51 -11.18
N GLY A 327 10.65 -1.08 -11.47
CA GLY A 327 11.30 -1.30 -12.76
C GLY A 327 10.46 -0.75 -13.92
N TYR A 328 10.07 0.52 -13.84
CA TYR A 328 9.23 1.15 -14.86
C TYR A 328 9.90 1.12 -16.24
N ASP A 329 9.17 0.65 -17.25
CA ASP A 329 9.59 0.75 -18.65
C ASP A 329 9.39 2.18 -19.18
N THR A 330 8.37 2.88 -18.66
CA THR A 330 8.03 4.24 -19.03
C THR A 330 7.20 4.93 -17.94
N LEU A 331 7.10 6.25 -18.01
CA LEU A 331 6.33 7.10 -17.13
C LEU A 331 5.18 7.80 -17.85
N ASN A 332 4.13 8.11 -17.09
CA ASN A 332 3.07 9.03 -17.45
C ASN A 332 3.12 10.23 -16.50
N LEU A 333 3.49 11.40 -17.03
CA LEU A 333 3.60 12.65 -16.28
C LEU A 333 2.27 13.40 -16.28
N THR A 334 1.63 13.56 -15.13
CA THR A 334 0.29 14.16 -15.03
C THR A 334 0.31 15.53 -14.37
N LYS A 335 -0.75 16.30 -14.65
CA LYS A 335 -1.01 17.63 -14.09
C LYS A 335 0.15 18.62 -14.29
N LEU A 336 0.76 18.58 -15.47
CA LEU A 336 1.85 19.49 -15.80
C LEU A 336 1.35 20.94 -15.87
N ASP A 337 0.10 21.13 -16.28
CA ASP A 337 -0.62 22.40 -16.37
C ASP A 337 -0.72 23.16 -15.04
N VAL A 338 -0.62 22.46 -13.91
CA VAL A 338 -0.65 23.09 -12.58
C VAL A 338 0.56 24.01 -12.35
N LEU A 339 1.65 23.79 -13.10
CA LEU A 339 2.88 24.57 -13.00
C LEU A 339 2.90 25.79 -13.94
N ASP A 340 1.86 25.99 -14.76
CA ASP A 340 1.81 26.99 -15.84
C ASP A 340 2.16 28.42 -15.39
N GLU A 341 1.68 28.83 -14.22
CA GLU A 341 1.79 30.23 -13.76
C GLU A 341 3.08 30.53 -12.98
N LEU A 342 3.88 29.50 -12.67
CA LEU A 342 5.07 29.65 -11.83
C LEU A 342 6.24 30.26 -12.61
N SER A 343 6.99 31.17 -11.98
CA SER A 343 8.22 31.73 -12.56
C SER A 343 9.40 30.78 -12.47
N GLU A 344 9.46 30.01 -11.38
CA GLU A 344 10.51 29.06 -11.07
C GLU A 344 9.87 27.80 -10.50
N ILE A 345 10.42 26.65 -10.88
CA ILE A 345 9.97 25.34 -10.44
C ILE A 345 11.16 24.65 -9.79
N LYS A 346 11.01 24.21 -8.54
CA LYS A 346 12.04 23.46 -7.84
C LYS A 346 11.78 21.97 -7.94
N VAL A 347 12.85 21.19 -8.09
CA VAL A 347 12.81 19.74 -8.13
C VAL A 347 13.85 19.19 -7.17
N ALA A 348 13.42 18.38 -6.20
CA ALA A 348 14.34 17.78 -5.23
C ALA A 348 15.15 16.68 -5.92
N THR A 349 16.47 16.73 -5.76
CA THR A 349 17.40 15.79 -6.40
C THR A 349 18.22 15.00 -5.40
N LYS A 350 18.41 15.51 -4.18
CA LYS A 350 19.17 14.87 -3.11
C LYS A 350 18.56 15.12 -1.75
N TYR A 351 18.79 14.18 -0.85
CA TYR A 351 18.58 14.34 0.58
C TYR A 351 19.94 14.35 1.28
N LEU A 352 20.12 15.30 2.18
CA LEU A 352 21.32 15.45 3.00
C LEU A 352 20.98 15.23 4.48
N ILE A 353 21.87 14.58 5.21
CA ILE A 353 21.86 14.50 6.67
C ILE A 353 23.23 14.94 7.15
N ASP A 354 23.28 15.96 8.00
CA ASP A 354 24.52 16.56 8.49
C ASP A 354 25.51 16.91 7.35
N GLY A 355 24.97 17.44 6.24
CA GLY A 355 25.72 17.81 5.04
C GLY A 355 26.18 16.63 4.16
N LYS A 356 25.79 15.38 4.48
CA LYS A 356 26.14 14.19 3.69
C LYS A 356 24.95 13.68 2.90
N GLU A 357 25.17 13.42 1.62
CA GLU A 357 24.16 12.88 0.70
C GLU A 357 23.77 11.45 1.09
N LEU A 358 22.46 11.20 1.16
CA LEU A 358 21.89 9.87 1.26
C LEU A 358 21.84 9.22 -0.13
N GLU A 359 22.28 7.97 -0.22
CA GLU A 359 22.29 7.22 -1.49
C GLU A 359 20.88 6.94 -2.04
N GLY A 360 19.90 6.80 -1.14
CA GLY A 360 18.53 6.46 -1.46
C GLY A 360 17.55 6.92 -0.38
N PHE A 361 16.30 6.46 -0.51
CA PHE A 361 15.24 6.82 0.41
C PHE A 361 15.41 6.10 1.77
N PRO A 362 15.48 6.83 2.90
CA PRO A 362 15.71 6.21 4.21
C PRO A 362 14.46 5.48 4.72
N ALA A 363 14.66 4.31 5.32
CA ALA A 363 13.58 3.55 5.97
C ALA A 363 13.15 4.15 7.32
N ASP A 364 14.09 4.80 8.03
CA ASP A 364 13.81 5.45 9.32
C ASP A 364 13.14 6.81 9.10
N LEU A 365 11.93 6.98 9.65
CA LEU A 365 11.18 8.22 9.53
C LEU A 365 11.78 9.39 10.32
N CYS A 366 12.54 9.13 11.38
CA CYS A 366 13.27 10.17 12.10
C CYS A 366 14.38 10.73 11.20
N VAL A 367 15.09 9.87 10.47
CA VAL A 367 16.06 10.28 9.45
C VAL A 367 15.33 11.05 8.35
N LEU A 368 14.25 10.50 7.80
CA LEU A 368 13.47 11.14 6.74
C LEU A 368 12.94 12.53 7.13
N GLN A 369 12.55 12.72 8.40
CA GLN A 369 12.05 14.00 8.90
C GLN A 369 13.16 15.03 9.08
N GLY A 370 14.39 14.58 9.31
CA GLY A 370 15.56 15.44 9.51
C GLY A 370 16.31 15.77 8.21
N VAL A 371 15.89 15.27 7.05
CA VAL A 371 16.61 15.51 5.79
C VAL A 371 16.57 16.99 5.40
N GLU A 372 17.72 17.51 5.02
CA GLU A 372 17.81 18.72 4.21
C GLU A 372 17.64 18.33 2.74
N VAL A 373 16.80 19.05 2.01
CA VAL A 373 16.50 18.75 0.61
C VAL A 373 17.26 19.69 -0.30
N GLU A 374 18.08 19.13 -1.19
CA GLU A 374 18.76 19.89 -2.25
C GLU A 374 17.86 19.95 -3.49
N TYR A 375 17.61 21.17 -3.97
CA TYR A 375 16.75 21.43 -5.12
C TYR A 375 17.56 21.95 -6.31
N VAL A 376 17.19 21.49 -7.50
CA VAL A 376 17.48 22.18 -8.75
C VAL A 376 16.32 23.12 -9.05
N THR A 377 16.63 24.37 -9.36
CA THR A 377 15.64 25.38 -9.80
C THR A 377 15.65 25.46 -11.32
N LEU A 378 14.49 25.23 -11.93
CA LEU A 378 14.25 25.33 -13.36
C LEU A 378 13.36 26.54 -13.64
N PRO A 379 13.53 27.24 -14.78
CA PRO A 379 12.63 28.31 -15.18
C PRO A 379 11.25 27.74 -15.49
N GLY A 380 10.20 28.38 -14.98
CA GLY A 380 8.83 28.10 -15.40
C GLY A 380 8.52 28.67 -16.79
N TRP A 381 7.31 28.43 -17.29
CA TRP A 381 6.93 28.84 -18.65
C TRP A 381 5.90 29.98 -18.70
N LYS A 382 5.15 30.27 -17.63
CA LYS A 382 4.19 31.39 -17.54
C LYS A 382 3.19 31.46 -18.70
N SER A 383 2.78 30.31 -19.21
CA SER A 383 1.85 30.21 -20.34
C SER A 383 0.98 28.96 -20.18
N SER A 384 -0.29 29.03 -20.58
CA SER A 384 -1.14 27.85 -20.45
C SER A 384 -0.76 26.77 -21.46
N ILE A 385 -0.65 25.52 -21.00
CA ILE A 385 -0.45 24.34 -21.87
C ILE A 385 -1.73 23.51 -22.05
N ALA A 386 -2.86 23.97 -21.52
CA ALA A 386 -4.09 23.17 -21.40
C ALA A 386 -4.69 22.68 -22.73
N SER A 387 -4.39 23.39 -23.83
CA SER A 387 -4.87 23.08 -25.18
C SER A 387 -3.81 22.43 -26.07
N VAL A 388 -2.60 22.18 -25.56
CA VAL A 388 -1.51 21.59 -26.33
C VAL A 388 -1.91 20.20 -26.79
N ALA A 389 -1.72 19.89 -28.08
CA ALA A 389 -2.09 18.64 -28.74
C ALA A 389 -0.87 17.80 -29.20
N SER A 390 0.35 18.33 -29.09
CA SER A 390 1.59 17.59 -29.33
C SER A 390 2.77 18.02 -28.45
N TYR A 391 3.79 17.17 -28.31
CA TYR A 391 5.01 17.48 -27.55
C TYR A 391 5.72 18.71 -28.14
N ASP A 392 5.74 18.82 -29.47
CA ASP A 392 6.44 19.90 -30.17
C ASP A 392 5.82 21.28 -29.92
N GLU A 393 4.53 21.34 -29.59
CA GLU A 393 3.81 22.56 -29.22
C GLU A 393 4.09 23.02 -27.77
N LEU A 394 4.72 22.20 -26.93
CA LEU A 394 5.04 22.60 -25.56
C LEU A 394 6.08 23.74 -25.53
N PRO A 395 5.97 24.68 -24.59
CA PRO A 395 7.00 25.68 -24.36
C PRO A 395 8.36 25.05 -24.11
N GLU A 396 9.44 25.70 -24.56
CA GLU A 396 10.79 25.16 -24.46
C GLU A 396 11.24 24.87 -23.02
N THR A 397 10.86 25.73 -22.06
CA THR A 397 11.17 25.49 -20.64
C THR A 397 10.35 24.35 -20.04
N CYS A 398 9.15 24.09 -20.57
CA CYS A 398 8.32 22.94 -20.22
C CYS A 398 8.94 21.63 -20.74
N LYS A 399 9.42 21.61 -21.99
CA LYS A 399 10.18 20.47 -22.54
C LYS A 399 11.42 20.14 -21.71
N LYS A 400 12.19 21.17 -21.34
CA LYS A 400 13.38 21.01 -20.48
C LYS A 400 13.03 20.43 -19.10
N TYR A 401 11.87 20.75 -18.55
CA TYR A 401 11.40 20.16 -17.30
C TYR A 401 11.16 18.64 -17.44
N ILE A 402 10.52 18.22 -18.55
CA ILE A 402 10.29 16.80 -18.87
C ILE A 402 11.61 16.07 -19.10
N GLU A 403 12.48 16.64 -19.93
CA GLU A 403 13.79 16.08 -20.26
C GLU A 403 14.68 15.95 -19.02
N PHE A 404 14.62 16.91 -18.09
CA PHE A 404 15.33 16.83 -16.81
C PHE A 404 14.89 15.61 -15.97
N ILE A 405 13.58 15.33 -15.93
CA ILE A 405 13.05 14.15 -15.23
C ILE A 405 13.54 12.85 -15.89
N GLU A 406 13.45 12.77 -17.22
CA GLU A 406 13.92 11.60 -17.99
C GLU A 406 15.42 11.38 -17.82
N GLU A 407 16.22 12.45 -17.87
CA GLU A 407 17.66 12.39 -17.70
C GLU A 407 18.03 11.93 -16.29
N PHE A 408 17.33 12.40 -15.26
CA PHE A 408 17.61 12.01 -13.89
C PHE A 408 17.22 10.55 -13.62
N LEU A 409 16.04 10.12 -14.06
CA LEU A 409 15.50 8.79 -13.77
C LEU A 409 15.98 7.71 -14.74
N LYS A 410 16.47 8.10 -15.92
CA LYS A 410 16.79 7.22 -17.05
C LYS A 410 15.60 6.35 -17.47
N VAL A 411 14.38 6.88 -17.33
CA VAL A 411 13.12 6.26 -17.74
C VAL A 411 12.37 7.25 -18.63
N PRO A 412 11.93 6.86 -19.83
CA PRO A 412 11.25 7.77 -20.74
C PRO A 412 9.83 8.11 -20.29
N ILE A 413 9.38 9.32 -20.59
CA ILE A 413 7.99 9.76 -20.39
C ILE A 413 7.24 9.60 -21.73
N GLU A 414 6.25 8.70 -21.75
CA GLU A 414 5.47 8.39 -22.97
C GLU A 414 4.12 9.11 -23.00
N TRP A 415 3.58 9.50 -21.85
CA TRP A 415 2.32 10.23 -21.74
C TRP A 415 2.47 11.48 -20.89
N ILE A 416 1.84 12.57 -21.33
CA ILE A 416 1.80 13.85 -20.62
C ILE A 416 0.35 14.30 -20.45
N GLY A 417 -0.05 14.55 -19.21
CA GLY A 417 -1.33 15.13 -18.85
C GLY A 417 -1.21 16.63 -18.70
N VAL A 418 -1.85 17.37 -19.62
CA VAL A 418 -1.88 18.84 -19.67
C VAL A 418 -3.24 19.42 -19.22
N GLY A 419 -4.11 18.60 -18.64
CA GLY A 419 -5.36 19.09 -18.09
C GLY A 419 -6.32 18.00 -17.61
N PRO A 420 -7.49 18.39 -17.09
CA PRO A 420 -8.45 17.46 -16.49
C PRO A 420 -9.32 16.70 -17.51
N GLY A 421 -9.57 17.28 -18.70
CA GLY A 421 -10.39 16.66 -19.76
C GLY A 421 -9.73 15.40 -20.35
N ARG A 422 -10.53 14.44 -20.83
CA ARG A 422 -10.02 13.18 -21.40
C ARG A 422 -9.14 13.45 -22.62
N GLU A 423 -9.61 14.37 -23.46
CA GLU A 423 -8.96 14.93 -24.64
C GLU A 423 -7.70 15.78 -24.35
N ASN A 424 -7.55 16.28 -23.11
CA ASN A 424 -6.39 17.09 -22.68
C ASN A 424 -5.25 16.20 -22.15
N SER A 425 -5.08 15.01 -22.73
CA SER A 425 -3.96 14.12 -22.50
C SER A 425 -3.23 13.96 -23.81
N THR A 426 -2.02 14.48 -23.85
CA THR A 426 -1.42 14.90 -25.10
C THR A 426 -0.07 14.22 -25.30
N THR A 427 0.03 13.57 -26.46
CA THR A 427 1.22 12.98 -27.12
C THR A 427 1.85 11.75 -26.50
N LEU A 428 1.74 10.67 -27.27
CA LEU A 428 2.77 9.66 -27.44
C LEU A 428 4.01 10.34 -28.03
N ARG A 429 5.03 10.61 -27.21
CA ARG A 429 6.38 10.69 -27.78
C ARG A 429 6.64 9.29 -28.35
N ASN A 430 6.93 9.16 -29.65
CA ASN A 430 7.47 7.92 -30.21
C ASN A 430 8.87 7.72 -29.61
N VAL A 431 8.92 7.28 -28.36
CA VAL A 431 10.17 6.89 -27.73
C VAL A 431 10.51 5.55 -28.36
N VAL A 432 11.37 5.59 -29.39
CA VAL A 432 12.11 4.40 -29.78
C VAL A 432 12.92 4.04 -28.53
N PRO A 433 12.63 2.93 -27.84
CA PRO A 433 13.44 2.55 -26.70
C PRO A 433 14.90 2.48 -27.18
N PRO A 434 15.88 2.96 -26.39
CA PRO A 434 17.27 2.74 -26.75
C PRO A 434 17.41 1.23 -27.02
N PRO A 435 18.11 0.83 -28.10
CA PRO A 435 18.26 -0.58 -28.40
C PRO A 435 18.74 -1.25 -27.11
N ARG A 436 17.92 -2.16 -26.57
CA ARG A 436 18.40 -3.08 -25.53
C ARG A 436 19.68 -3.63 -26.11
N ASN A 437 20.82 -3.33 -25.47
CA ASN A 437 22.14 -3.64 -26.02
C ASN A 437 22.06 -4.97 -26.75
N ALA A 438 22.08 -4.92 -28.08
CA ALA A 438 22.11 -6.08 -28.95
C ALA A 438 23.55 -6.60 -28.93
N GLY A 439 24.05 -6.87 -27.72
CA GLY A 439 25.25 -7.60 -27.44
C GLY A 439 24.84 -8.79 -26.59
N ASP A 440 23.84 -9.57 -27.03
CA ASP A 440 23.57 -10.94 -26.55
C ASP A 440 22.52 -11.71 -27.38
N SER A 441 22.31 -11.36 -28.65
CA SER A 441 21.66 -12.27 -29.61
C SER A 441 22.71 -13.22 -30.20
N VAL A 442 23.17 -14.17 -29.39
CA VAL A 442 23.95 -15.31 -29.89
C VAL A 442 23.04 -16.14 -30.79
N THR A 443 23.22 -16.00 -32.11
CA THR A 443 22.61 -16.87 -33.12
C THR A 443 22.92 -18.34 -32.81
N LEU A 444 21.98 -19.24 -33.12
CA LEU A 444 22.10 -20.68 -32.85
C LEU A 444 23.40 -21.32 -33.42
N ALA A 445 24.04 -20.68 -34.40
CA ALA A 445 25.35 -21.10 -34.92
C ALA A 445 26.50 -20.82 -33.93
N GLY A 446 26.50 -19.67 -33.25
CA GLY A 446 27.53 -19.30 -32.26
C GLY A 446 27.47 -20.13 -30.98
N ARG A 447 26.31 -20.70 -30.64
CA ARG A 447 26.11 -21.56 -29.46
C ARG A 447 26.81 -22.91 -29.59
N LYS A 448 26.87 -23.48 -30.80
CA LYS A 448 27.62 -24.74 -31.05
C LYS A 448 29.13 -24.53 -31.00
N GLN A 449 29.62 -23.39 -31.46
CA GLN A 449 31.06 -23.08 -31.49
C GLN A 449 31.61 -22.76 -30.09
N ARG A 450 30.92 -21.91 -29.31
CA ARG A 450 31.29 -21.61 -27.92
C ARG A 450 31.19 -22.82 -26.99
N SER A 451 30.25 -23.75 -27.22
CA SER A 451 30.14 -24.99 -26.42
C SER A 451 31.31 -25.96 -26.62
N LYS A 452 31.92 -25.97 -27.83
CA LYS A 452 33.10 -26.79 -28.12
C LYS A 452 34.37 -26.17 -27.51
N GLU A 453 34.51 -24.85 -27.57
CA GLU A 453 35.64 -24.15 -26.95
C GLU A 453 35.60 -24.21 -25.41
N SER A 454 34.42 -24.03 -24.79
CA SER A 454 34.27 -24.14 -23.34
C SER A 454 34.49 -25.56 -22.82
N ALA A 455 34.02 -26.59 -23.53
CA ALA A 455 34.33 -27.98 -23.21
C ALA A 455 35.83 -28.30 -23.34
N SER A 456 36.50 -27.74 -24.36
CA SER A 456 37.96 -27.92 -24.54
C SER A 456 38.78 -27.22 -23.45
N LYS A 457 38.34 -26.03 -23.01
CA LYS A 457 39.00 -25.27 -21.93
C LYS A 457 38.81 -25.97 -20.59
N GLN A 458 37.60 -26.45 -20.29
CA GLN A 458 37.33 -27.16 -19.05
C GLN A 458 38.04 -28.53 -18.96
N GLN A 459 38.30 -29.19 -20.10
CA GLN A 459 39.17 -30.37 -20.15
C GLN A 459 40.63 -30.02 -19.87
N ARG A 460 41.15 -28.90 -20.38
CA ARG A 460 42.52 -28.43 -20.10
C ARG A 460 42.69 -28.04 -18.64
N ASP A 461 41.76 -27.28 -18.08
CA ASP A 461 41.79 -26.84 -16.67
C ASP A 461 41.71 -28.05 -15.71
N ASN A 462 40.93 -29.07 -16.04
CA ASN A 462 40.86 -30.31 -15.26
C ASN A 462 42.15 -31.16 -15.38
N ALA A 463 42.83 -31.13 -16.52
CA ALA A 463 44.11 -31.82 -16.69
C ALA A 463 45.22 -31.12 -15.87
N GLU A 464 45.28 -29.79 -15.90
CA GLU A 464 46.22 -29.02 -15.08
C GLU A 464 45.99 -29.17 -13.59
N LYS A 465 44.72 -29.26 -13.15
CA LYS A 465 44.39 -29.52 -11.74
C LYS A 465 44.85 -30.91 -11.30
N ARG A 466 44.65 -31.94 -12.13
CA ARG A 466 45.13 -33.30 -11.85
C ARG A 466 46.66 -33.38 -11.76
N GLU A 467 47.37 -32.61 -12.58
CA GLU A 467 48.83 -32.57 -12.54
C GLU A 467 49.34 -31.85 -11.29
N ARG A 468 48.69 -30.76 -10.87
CA ARG A 468 48.98 -30.08 -9.60
C ARG A 468 48.72 -30.97 -8.38
N ASP A 469 47.60 -31.69 -8.37
CA ASP A 469 47.26 -32.62 -7.28
C ASP A 469 48.25 -33.80 -7.22
N ARG A 470 48.74 -34.26 -8.38
CA ARG A 470 49.78 -35.31 -8.48
C ARG A 470 51.15 -34.83 -7.98
N GLN A 471 51.54 -33.59 -8.30
CA GLN A 471 52.76 -32.97 -7.76
C GLN A 471 52.66 -32.77 -6.25
N ALA A 472 51.53 -32.28 -5.73
CA ALA A 472 51.30 -32.11 -4.30
C ALA A 472 51.38 -33.45 -3.53
N GLY A 473 50.82 -34.52 -4.09
CA GLY A 473 50.92 -35.87 -3.52
C GLY A 473 52.34 -36.42 -3.49
N LEU A 474 53.17 -36.10 -4.48
CA LEU A 474 54.60 -36.45 -4.49
C LEU A 474 55.36 -35.72 -3.38
N THR A 475 55.11 -34.42 -3.20
CA THR A 475 55.74 -33.61 -2.16
C THR A 475 55.38 -34.11 -0.75
N HIS A 476 54.12 -34.50 -0.56
CA HIS A 476 53.65 -35.04 0.72
C HIS A 476 54.27 -36.42 1.05
N SER A 477 54.54 -37.23 0.02
CA SER A 477 55.18 -38.54 0.16
C SER A 477 56.68 -38.41 0.48
N ILE A 478 57.36 -37.41 -0.10
CA ILE A 478 58.78 -37.11 0.18
C ILE A 478 58.96 -36.57 1.61
N LEU A 479 58.04 -35.72 2.10
CA LEU A 479 58.04 -35.24 3.49
C LEU A 479 57.79 -36.35 4.52
N ALA A 480 56.90 -37.30 4.20
CA ALA A 480 56.63 -38.45 5.07
C ALA A 480 57.85 -39.39 5.18
N LEU A 481 58.62 -39.58 4.11
CA LEU A 481 59.87 -40.37 4.14
C LEU A 481 60.98 -39.68 4.95
N ALA A 482 61.03 -38.35 4.96
CA ALA A 482 61.99 -37.59 5.77
C ALA A 482 61.69 -37.64 7.28
N GLN A 483 60.41 -37.75 7.67
CA GLN A 483 60.01 -37.87 9.08
C GLN A 483 60.26 -39.26 9.67
N VAL A 484 60.30 -40.31 8.85
CA VAL A 484 60.59 -41.70 9.30
C VAL A 484 62.09 -41.91 9.58
N GLN A 485 63.00 -41.09 9.01
CA GLN A 485 64.44 -41.20 9.26
C GLN A 485 64.93 -40.51 10.55
N GLN A 486 64.11 -39.72 11.24
CA GLN A 486 64.51 -38.99 12.46
C GLN A 486 64.18 -39.70 13.79
N SER A 487 63.59 -40.91 13.77
CA SER A 487 63.08 -41.57 14.99
C SER A 487 63.94 -42.72 15.54
N VAL A 488 65.22 -42.83 15.17
CA VAL A 488 66.14 -43.86 15.69
C VAL A 488 67.17 -43.27 16.66
N LEU A 489 66.75 -42.93 17.90
CA LEU A 489 67.64 -42.76 19.06
C LEU A 489 66.88 -43.14 20.36
N PRO A 490 67.48 -43.89 21.33
CA PRO A 490 66.80 -44.38 22.53
C PRO A 490 66.81 -43.38 23.73
N PRO A 491 66.01 -43.62 24.81
CA PRO A 491 65.36 -42.56 25.60
C PRO A 491 66.09 -42.14 26.88
N GLN A 492 65.85 -40.92 27.35
CA GLN A 492 66.09 -40.48 28.74
C GLN A 492 64.82 -39.91 29.38
N GLN A 493 64.56 -40.33 30.62
CA GLN A 493 63.43 -39.96 31.47
C GLN A 493 63.62 -38.58 32.11
N GLN A 494 62.55 -37.77 32.28
CA GLN A 494 62.43 -36.75 33.35
C GLN A 494 60.99 -36.23 33.53
N GLN A 495 60.69 -35.82 34.77
CA GLN A 495 59.37 -35.57 35.41
C GLN A 495 58.66 -34.25 34.99
N PRO A 496 57.34 -34.08 35.29
CA PRO A 496 56.59 -32.87 34.94
C PRO A 496 56.65 -31.75 36.01
N PRO A 497 56.58 -30.45 35.62
CA PRO A 497 56.59 -29.30 36.53
C PRO A 497 55.17 -28.75 36.88
N PRO A 498 55.04 -27.87 37.90
CA PRO A 498 53.79 -27.54 38.59
C PRO A 498 53.08 -26.26 38.12
N GLN A 499 51.82 -26.07 38.53
CA GLN A 499 50.93 -24.95 38.17
C GLN A 499 51.14 -23.67 39.02
N PRO A 500 50.80 -22.47 38.49
CA PRO A 500 50.75 -21.22 39.26
C PRO A 500 49.32 -20.76 39.69
N PRO A 501 49.20 -19.82 40.66
CA PRO A 501 48.00 -19.57 41.49
C PRO A 501 47.19 -18.29 41.13
N PRO A 502 46.06 -18.00 41.82
CA PRO A 502 45.12 -16.91 41.47
C PRO A 502 45.17 -15.68 42.40
N SER A 503 44.62 -14.55 41.93
CA SER A 503 44.26 -13.34 42.72
C SER A 503 43.37 -12.42 41.85
N THR A 504 42.39 -11.61 42.26
CA THR A 504 41.68 -11.23 43.51
C THR A 504 40.60 -10.20 43.07
N ILE A 505 39.42 -10.11 43.70
CA ILE A 505 38.87 -8.96 44.49
C ILE A 505 37.34 -9.29 44.66
N SER A 506 36.77 -9.64 45.83
CA SER A 506 36.42 -8.85 47.05
C SER A 506 35.37 -7.75 46.76
N THR A 507 34.21 -7.57 47.41
CA THR A 507 33.65 -7.94 48.74
C THR A 507 32.14 -7.61 48.69
N ALA A 508 31.23 -8.49 49.13
CA ALA A 508 30.50 -8.48 50.43
C ALA A 508 29.56 -7.26 50.65
N THR A 509 28.35 -7.37 51.22
CA THR A 509 28.00 -8.11 52.45
C THR A 509 26.47 -8.25 52.63
N THR A 510 26.02 -9.47 52.99
CA THR A 510 25.02 -9.87 54.04
C THR A 510 23.56 -9.38 54.01
N ALA A 511 22.55 -10.15 54.46
CA ALA A 511 22.42 -11.56 54.88
C ALA A 511 20.93 -11.92 55.12
N SER A 512 20.59 -13.19 54.87
CA SER A 512 19.69 -14.15 55.58
C SER A 512 18.47 -13.65 56.40
N VAL A 513 17.29 -14.32 56.45
CA VAL A 513 17.00 -15.69 56.94
C VAL A 513 15.54 -16.10 56.55
N ILE A 514 15.32 -17.39 56.30
CA ILE A 514 14.06 -18.17 56.06
C ILE A 514 13.70 -18.83 57.43
N PRO A 515 12.45 -19.18 57.89
CA PRO A 515 11.73 -20.35 57.33
C PRO A 515 10.19 -20.54 57.48
N GLU A 516 9.68 -21.28 56.49
CA GLU A 516 8.79 -22.47 56.51
C GLU A 516 7.34 -22.51 57.07
N SER A 517 6.59 -23.40 56.37
CA SER A 517 5.42 -24.20 56.76
C SER A 517 4.03 -23.52 56.67
N SER A 518 2.92 -24.15 56.26
CA SER A 518 2.57 -25.47 55.71
C SER A 518 1.03 -25.49 55.49
N VAL A 519 0.54 -26.19 54.44
CA VAL A 519 -0.68 -27.06 54.42
C VAL A 519 -2.03 -26.43 54.89
N SER A 520 -3.10 -26.27 54.10
CA SER A 520 -4.05 -27.33 53.66
C SER A 520 -5.29 -26.67 53.01
N ALA A 521 -5.94 -27.39 52.09
CA ALA A 521 -7.35 -27.19 51.71
C ALA A 521 -8.29 -27.93 52.70
N PRO A 522 -9.59 -27.60 52.78
CA PRO A 522 -10.57 -28.45 52.08
C PRO A 522 -11.83 -27.72 51.54
N ALA A 523 -12.72 -28.51 50.95
CA ALA A 523 -13.86 -28.18 50.10
C ALA A 523 -15.24 -28.03 50.80
N ALA A 524 -16.24 -27.62 50.00
CA ALA A 524 -17.71 -27.88 50.05
C ALA A 524 -18.69 -26.82 50.66
N VAL A 525 -19.42 -26.08 49.78
CA VAL A 525 -20.90 -26.01 49.49
C VAL A 525 -21.93 -26.13 50.68
N PRO A 526 -23.21 -25.62 50.68
CA PRO A 526 -23.96 -24.57 49.91
C PRO A 526 -24.79 -23.55 50.77
N ASP A 527 -25.47 -22.63 50.05
CA ASP A 527 -26.90 -22.23 50.20
C ASP A 527 -27.31 -20.85 50.78
N TYR A 528 -28.50 -20.41 50.34
CA TYR A 528 -29.38 -19.28 50.71
C TYR A 528 -29.58 -18.11 49.73
N THR A 529 -30.60 -18.29 48.89
CA THR A 529 -31.75 -17.41 48.59
C THR A 529 -31.73 -15.92 48.99
N HIS A 530 -32.12 -15.04 48.05
CA HIS A 530 -33.32 -14.20 48.25
C HIS A 530 -33.92 -13.67 46.93
N ASN A 531 -35.23 -13.88 46.82
CA ASN A 531 -36.19 -13.29 45.89
C ASN A 531 -36.28 -11.77 46.00
N THR A 532 -36.54 -11.09 44.88
CA THR A 532 -37.65 -10.12 44.78
C THR A 532 -38.18 -10.01 43.34
N HIS A 533 -39.51 -10.14 43.24
CA HIS A 533 -40.34 -9.93 42.06
C HIS A 533 -40.40 -8.44 41.65
N HIS A 534 -40.58 -8.18 40.36
CA HIS A 534 -41.69 -7.33 39.92
C HIS A 534 -42.12 -7.66 38.48
N THR A 535 -43.41 -7.97 38.37
CA THR A 535 -44.22 -8.16 37.16
C THR A 535 -44.65 -6.84 36.54
N ALA A 536 -44.78 -6.76 35.20
CA ALA A 536 -45.99 -6.24 34.54
C ALA A 536 -45.95 -6.38 32.99
N ASN A 537 -46.87 -7.23 32.53
CA ASN A 537 -47.67 -7.29 31.30
C ASN A 537 -47.41 -6.43 30.05
N ALA A 538 -47.64 -7.13 28.93
CA ALA A 538 -47.89 -6.68 27.58
C ALA A 538 -49.23 -5.94 27.38
N ASN A 539 -49.29 -5.09 26.35
CA ASN A 539 -50.45 -5.02 25.44
C ASN A 539 -50.09 -4.38 24.09
N SER A 540 -50.69 -4.94 23.05
CA SER A 540 -50.59 -4.63 21.63
C SER A 540 -51.47 -3.44 21.18
N ALA A 541 -51.08 -2.69 20.14
CA ALA A 541 -51.84 -2.47 18.89
C ALA A 541 -51.32 -1.28 18.05
N THR A 542 -51.12 -1.56 16.74
CA THR A 542 -51.20 -0.72 15.51
C THR A 542 -51.57 0.77 15.60
N ASN A 543 -50.84 1.69 14.91
CA ASN A 543 -51.11 2.19 13.53
C ASN A 543 -50.37 3.55 13.23
N LYS A 544 -49.87 3.68 11.98
CA LYS A 544 -49.69 4.89 11.12
C LYS A 544 -48.76 6.07 11.48
N SER A 545 -47.88 6.34 10.49
CA SER A 545 -47.23 7.58 10.04
C SER A 545 -47.69 8.93 10.61
N HIS A 546 -46.75 9.78 11.06
CA HIS A 546 -46.72 11.22 10.78
C HIS A 546 -45.30 11.80 11.03
N HIS A 547 -44.88 12.72 10.14
CA HIS A 547 -43.78 13.66 10.35
C HIS A 547 -44.11 14.58 11.54
N GLU A 548 -43.17 14.76 12.47
CA GLU A 548 -43.27 15.79 13.51
C GLU A 548 -42.11 16.80 13.38
N ASP A 549 -42.48 18.05 13.10
CA ASP A 549 -41.67 19.24 13.34
C ASP A 549 -41.47 19.40 14.86
N LEU A 550 -40.21 19.49 15.30
CA LEU A 550 -39.87 19.66 16.72
C LEU A 550 -40.29 21.06 17.21
N ALA A 551 -40.96 21.12 18.35
CA ALA A 551 -41.41 22.36 18.98
C ALA A 551 -40.24 23.34 19.24
N PRO A 552 -40.45 24.68 19.08
CA PRO A 552 -39.39 25.68 19.20
C PRO A 552 -38.60 25.67 20.51
N GLU A 553 -39.20 25.24 21.62
CA GLU A 553 -38.53 25.13 22.93
C GLU A 553 -37.48 24.01 22.98
N GLU A 554 -37.70 22.90 22.28
CA GLU A 554 -36.77 21.77 22.18
C GLU A 554 -35.50 22.18 21.41
N VAL A 555 -35.69 22.99 20.35
CA VAL A 555 -34.60 23.57 19.55
C VAL A 555 -33.79 24.56 20.40
N ALA A 556 -34.45 25.47 21.11
CA ALA A 556 -33.79 26.44 21.99
C ALA A 556 -33.00 25.76 23.13
N ARG A 557 -33.53 24.67 23.70
CA ARG A 557 -32.82 23.87 24.71
C ARG A 557 -31.56 23.21 24.14
N ARG A 558 -31.65 22.63 22.93
CA ARG A 558 -30.49 22.02 22.24
C ARG A 558 -29.42 23.06 21.89
N GLU A 559 -29.81 24.28 21.53
CA GLU A 559 -28.86 25.36 21.28
C GLU A 559 -28.13 25.81 22.54
N ARG A 560 -28.81 25.93 23.69
CA ARG A 560 -28.16 26.26 24.98
C ARG A 560 -27.15 25.20 25.40
N VAL A 561 -27.47 23.91 25.21
CA VAL A 561 -26.54 22.80 25.49
C VAL A 561 -25.32 22.86 24.56
N ARG A 562 -25.52 23.15 23.26
CA ARG A 562 -24.43 23.33 22.29
C ARG A 562 -23.55 24.54 22.59
N ALA A 563 -24.14 25.65 23.04
CA ALA A 563 -23.41 26.85 23.45
C ALA A 563 -22.54 26.58 24.69
N ALA A 564 -23.09 25.90 25.71
CA ALA A 564 -22.34 25.51 26.90
C ALA A 564 -21.19 24.53 26.57
N ALA A 565 -21.38 23.61 25.62
CA ALA A 565 -20.33 22.71 25.15
C ALA A 565 -19.20 23.45 24.41
N ARG A 566 -19.55 24.42 23.55
CA ARG A 566 -18.57 25.28 22.85
C ARG A 566 -17.76 26.13 23.83
N GLU A 567 -18.40 26.64 24.89
CA GLU A 567 -17.70 27.43 25.89
C GLU A 567 -16.75 26.58 26.76
N ARG A 568 -17.13 25.35 27.12
CA ARG A 568 -16.22 24.39 27.77
C ARG A 568 -15.01 24.06 26.89
N GLN A 569 -15.22 23.84 25.58
CA GLN A 569 -14.12 23.61 24.64
C GLN A 569 -13.20 24.82 24.50
N ARG A 570 -13.75 26.04 24.49
CA ARG A 570 -12.95 27.28 24.48
C ARG A 570 -12.10 27.41 25.75
N LYS A 571 -12.67 27.14 26.93
CA LYS A 571 -11.96 27.17 28.21
C LYS A 571 -10.85 26.10 28.27
N HIS A 572 -11.12 24.88 27.78
CA HIS A 572 -10.10 23.84 27.68
C HIS A 572 -8.96 24.20 26.72
N ARG A 573 -9.26 24.81 25.57
CA ARG A 573 -8.23 25.28 24.62
C ARG A 573 -7.39 26.43 25.18
N ALA A 574 -8.02 27.36 25.90
CA ALA A 574 -7.31 28.43 26.58
C ALA A 574 -6.39 27.90 27.68
N LEU A 575 -6.86 26.91 28.47
CA LEU A 575 -6.04 26.26 29.49
C LEU A 575 -4.86 25.49 28.89
N ALA A 576 -5.08 24.76 27.80
CA ALA A 576 -4.03 24.03 27.09
C ALA A 576 -2.98 24.96 26.46
N TRP A 577 -3.41 26.10 25.91
CA TRP A 577 -2.50 27.12 25.39
C TRP A 577 -1.68 27.77 26.51
N MET A 578 -2.30 28.09 27.64
CA MET A 578 -1.63 28.66 28.81
C MET A 578 -0.62 27.67 29.43
N MET A 579 -0.93 26.36 29.43
CA MET A 579 0.00 25.29 29.83
C MET A 579 1.21 25.17 28.90
N TRP A 580 1.02 25.36 27.59
CA TRP A 580 2.09 25.31 26.61
C TRP A 580 3.04 26.51 26.72
N VAL A 581 2.51 27.71 26.99
CA VAL A 581 3.31 28.94 27.15
C VAL A 581 4.09 28.98 28.47
N THR A 582 3.60 28.34 29.54
CA THR A 582 4.17 28.46 30.90
C THR A 582 4.96 27.25 31.38
N GLY A 583 5.07 26.18 30.58
CA GLY A 583 5.93 25.02 30.87
C GLY A 583 5.62 24.25 32.16
N SER A 584 4.44 24.45 32.76
CA SER A 584 4.12 23.95 34.11
C SER A 584 3.05 22.84 34.09
N THR A 585 3.37 21.66 34.62
CA THR A 585 2.39 20.55 34.87
C THR A 585 1.71 20.70 36.24
N PRO A 586 0.37 20.56 36.38
CA PRO A 586 -0.28 20.64 37.69
C PRO A 586 -0.22 19.32 38.46
N ARG A 587 0.04 19.40 39.78
CA ARG A 587 -0.25 18.32 40.74
C ARG A 587 -1.77 18.11 40.85
N PRO A 588 -2.26 16.87 41.03
CA PRO A 588 -3.69 16.60 41.12
C PRO A 588 -4.26 17.18 42.42
N LEU A 589 -5.26 18.06 42.28
CA LEU A 589 -6.15 18.46 43.36
C LEU A 589 -7.09 17.28 43.65
N ILE A 590 -6.79 16.56 44.73
CA ILE A 590 -7.79 15.75 45.44
C ILE A 590 -8.67 16.73 46.21
N LYS A 591 -10.00 16.62 46.08
CA LYS A 591 -11.03 16.98 47.08
C LYS A 591 -12.44 16.91 46.48
N PRO A 592 -13.49 16.84 47.31
CA PRO A 592 -13.84 15.81 48.28
C PRO A 592 -15.09 15.01 47.83
#